data_AF-A0A0K0CY59-F1
#
_entry.id   AF-A0A0K0CY59-F1
#
_cell.length_a   1.000
_cell.length_b   1.000
_cell.length_c   1.000
_cell.angle_alpha   90.00
_cell.angle_beta   90.00
_cell.angle_gamma   90.00
#
_symmetry.space_group_name_H-M   'P 1'
#
loop_
_entity.id
_entity.type
_entity.pdbx_description
1 polymer ?
#
loop_
_entity_poly.entity_id
_entity_poly.type
_entity_poly.pdbx_seq_one_letter_code
_entity_poly.pdbx_strand_id
1 'polypeptide(L)'
;MSESAATPIETPFRLGSGVELPPFRTLPPYNDLQRWNNRIISNLLYYQTNYFAFFALLFIVQSFFNSQSMAFQDLALGLSAVLVVAGVVVFAISDNPSFYQTRRDHPLITLGAIILACYFFIQVLPSVLTVLFSILLPVFFILCHASIRLRDFMSKVTQTAEK
;
A
#
# COMPACT_ATOMS: atom_id res chain seq x y z
N MET A 1 -15.48 -56.32 -9.89
CA MET A 1 -14.06 -55.92 -9.71
C MET A 1 -13.40 -56.23 -11.05
N SER A 2 -12.94 -55.31 -11.87
CA SER A 2 -12.46 -53.93 -11.68
C SER A 2 -12.65 -53.17 -12.99
N GLU A 3 -13.35 -52.04 -12.95
CA GLU A 3 -13.46 -51.11 -14.07
C GLU A 3 -12.15 -50.30 -14.11
N SER A 4 -11.26 -50.66 -15.04
CA SER A 4 -9.98 -49.97 -15.24
C SER A 4 -10.27 -48.68 -16.02
N ALA A 5 -10.42 -47.57 -15.29
CA ALA A 5 -10.52 -46.24 -15.85
C ALA A 5 -9.29 -45.94 -16.72
N ALA A 6 -9.48 -45.97 -18.03
CA ALA A 6 -8.47 -45.61 -19.00
C ALA A 6 -8.14 -44.11 -18.86
N THR A 7 -6.94 -43.82 -18.37
CA THR A 7 -6.34 -42.48 -18.42
C THR A 7 -6.25 -42.02 -19.89
N PRO A 8 -6.61 -40.77 -20.24
CA PRO A 8 -6.47 -40.29 -21.61
C PRO A 8 -5.00 -40.29 -21.97
N ILE A 9 -4.62 -41.09 -22.97
CA ILE A 9 -3.28 -41.10 -23.52
C ILE A 9 -3.12 -39.79 -24.29
N GLU A 10 -2.41 -38.82 -23.71
CA GLU A 10 -1.98 -37.62 -24.42
C GLU A 10 -0.99 -38.05 -25.50
N THR A 11 -1.47 -38.18 -26.73
CA THR A 11 -0.61 -38.45 -27.89
C THR A 11 0.26 -37.21 -28.14
N PRO A 12 1.59 -37.30 -27.99
CA PRO A 12 2.47 -36.19 -28.33
C PRO A 12 2.34 -35.92 -29.84
N PHE A 13 2.00 -34.69 -30.21
CA PHE A 13 1.91 -34.28 -31.60
C PHE A 13 3.31 -34.36 -32.24
N ARG A 14 3.52 -35.39 -33.06
CA ARG A 14 4.79 -35.68 -33.75
C ARG A 14 4.75 -35.07 -35.15
N LEU A 15 5.57 -34.05 -35.39
CA LEU A 15 5.71 -33.47 -36.72
C LEU A 15 6.73 -34.28 -37.52
N GLY A 16 6.26 -35.06 -38.51
CA GLY A 16 6.94 -35.51 -39.76
C GLY A 16 8.35 -36.13 -39.75
N SER A 17 9.10 -36.11 -38.65
CA SER A 17 10.52 -36.49 -38.59
C SER A 17 10.95 -36.94 -37.19
N GLY A 18 10.01 -37.33 -36.33
CA GLY A 18 10.31 -37.85 -34.99
C GLY A 18 10.76 -36.79 -33.98
N VAL A 19 10.79 -35.51 -34.35
CA VAL A 19 11.05 -34.39 -33.44
C VAL A 19 9.86 -34.25 -32.49
N GLU A 20 10.07 -34.58 -31.22
CA GLU A 20 9.10 -34.32 -30.15
C GLU A 20 9.09 -32.82 -29.88
N LEU A 21 8.01 -32.14 -30.27
CA LEU A 21 7.82 -30.76 -29.88
C LEU A 21 7.47 -30.74 -28.40
N PRO A 22 8.20 -29.98 -27.56
CA PRO A 22 7.82 -29.82 -26.16
C PRO A 22 6.39 -29.28 -26.10
N PRO A 23 5.57 -29.73 -25.13
CA PRO A 23 4.18 -29.29 -25.03
C PRO A 23 4.13 -27.76 -25.07
N PHE A 24 3.21 -27.21 -25.88
CA PHE A 24 3.02 -25.77 -26.00
C PHE A 24 2.93 -25.18 -24.60
N ARG A 25 3.95 -24.39 -24.28
CA ARG A 25 4.19 -23.72 -23.00
C ARG A 25 2.87 -23.44 -22.30
N THR A 26 2.58 -24.19 -21.24
CA THR A 26 1.51 -23.87 -20.29
C THR A 26 1.68 -22.40 -19.95
N LEU A 27 0.65 -21.59 -20.22
CA LEU A 27 0.62 -20.18 -19.85
C LEU A 27 1.14 -20.05 -18.41
N PRO A 28 2.06 -19.10 -18.13
CA PRO A 28 2.62 -18.95 -16.79
C PRO A 28 1.44 -18.87 -15.81
N PRO A 29 1.41 -19.68 -14.74
CA PRO A 29 0.27 -19.73 -13.85
C PRO A 29 0.04 -18.32 -13.31
N TYR A 30 -1.08 -17.70 -13.68
CA TYR A 30 -1.52 -16.39 -13.19
C TYR A 30 -1.75 -16.37 -11.66
N ASN A 31 -1.46 -17.48 -10.98
CA ASN A 31 -1.65 -17.74 -9.56
C ASN A 31 -0.36 -17.73 -8.72
N ASP A 32 0.79 -17.39 -9.30
CA ASP A 32 2.06 -17.36 -8.54
C ASP A 32 2.25 -16.02 -7.77
N LEU A 33 1.21 -15.57 -7.05
CA LEU A 33 1.26 -14.39 -6.17
C LEU A 33 2.43 -14.49 -5.17
N GLN A 34 2.71 -15.71 -4.69
CA GLN A 34 3.81 -15.98 -3.79
C GLN A 34 5.18 -15.73 -4.44
N ARG A 35 5.35 -16.08 -5.73
CA ARG A 35 6.59 -15.77 -6.45
C ARG A 35 6.73 -14.28 -6.72
N TRP A 36 5.64 -13.60 -7.05
CA TRP A 36 5.63 -12.14 -7.23
C TRP A 36 6.01 -11.42 -5.92
N ASN A 37 5.46 -11.84 -4.78
CA ASN A 37 5.83 -11.31 -3.47
C ASN A 37 7.32 -11.57 -3.14
N ASN A 38 7.80 -12.80 -3.31
CA ASN A 38 9.21 -13.14 -3.06
C ASN A 38 10.16 -12.31 -3.92
N ARG A 39 9.76 -11.95 -5.14
CA ARG A 39 10.51 -11.07 -6.03
C ARG A 39 10.57 -9.62 -5.52
N ILE A 40 9.43 -9.07 -5.06
CA ILE A 40 9.39 -7.73 -4.47
C ILE A 40 10.29 -7.67 -3.23
N ILE A 41 10.15 -8.64 -2.31
CA ILE A 41 10.94 -8.70 -1.08
C ILE A 41 12.44 -8.81 -1.40
N SER A 42 12.82 -9.71 -2.32
CA SER A 42 14.22 -9.86 -2.71
C SER A 42 14.80 -8.59 -3.33
N ASN A 43 14.02 -7.87 -4.15
CA ASN A 43 14.44 -6.60 -4.73
C ASN A 43 14.58 -5.51 -3.66
N LEU A 44 13.60 -5.38 -2.75
CA LEU A 44 13.62 -4.43 -1.63
C LEU A 44 14.87 -4.61 -0.77
N LEU A 45 15.16 -5.85 -0.39
CA LEU A 45 16.29 -6.16 0.49
C LEU A 45 17.64 -5.94 -0.21
N TYR A 46 17.71 -6.23 -1.51
CA TYR A 46 18.95 -6.04 -2.29
C TYR A 46 19.29 -4.55 -2.52
N TYR A 47 18.29 -3.69 -2.70
CA TYR A 47 18.48 -2.26 -3.01
C TYR A 47 18.04 -1.33 -1.88
N GLN A 48 18.05 -1.79 -0.64
CA GLN A 48 17.52 -1.07 0.53
C GLN A 48 18.02 0.39 0.60
N THR A 49 19.33 0.62 0.49
CA THR A 49 19.92 1.97 0.53
C THR A 49 19.49 2.84 -0.65
N ASN A 50 19.33 2.27 -1.84
CA ASN A 50 18.86 3.00 -3.03
C ASN A 50 17.38 3.39 -2.90
N TYR A 51 16.56 2.49 -2.35
CA TYR A 51 15.16 2.79 -2.07
C TYR A 51 15.01 3.83 -0.97
N PHE A 52 15.87 3.81 0.05
CA PHE A 52 15.90 4.84 1.06
C PHE A 52 16.32 6.20 0.48
N ALA A 53 17.34 6.24 -0.39
CA ALA A 53 17.74 7.46 -1.09
C ALA A 53 16.60 7.99 -1.99
N PHE A 54 15.91 7.10 -2.71
CA PHE A 54 14.76 7.47 -3.54
C PHE A 54 13.58 7.95 -2.71
N PHE A 55 13.30 7.33 -1.56
CA PHE A 55 12.32 7.80 -0.59
C PHE A 55 12.66 9.21 -0.10
N ALA A 56 13.90 9.43 0.33
CA ALA A 56 14.36 10.74 0.80
C ALA A 56 14.26 11.79 -0.31
N LEU A 57 14.64 11.45 -1.54
CA LEU A 57 14.52 12.34 -2.69
C LEU A 57 13.06 12.71 -2.95
N LEU A 58 12.15 11.73 -3.03
CA LEU A 58 10.72 11.98 -3.24
C LEU A 58 10.11 12.79 -2.10
N PHE A 59 10.53 12.52 -0.86
CA PHE A 59 10.08 13.26 0.31
C PHE A 59 10.56 14.72 0.28
N ILE A 60 11.81 14.95 -0.11
CA ILE A 60 12.39 16.29 -0.29
C ILE A 60 11.68 17.02 -1.42
N VAL A 61 11.49 16.37 -2.57
CA VAL A 61 10.78 16.93 -3.74
C VAL A 61 9.33 17.28 -3.38
N GLN A 62 8.63 16.38 -2.71
CA GLN A 62 7.29 16.64 -2.17
C GLN A 62 7.32 17.83 -1.22
N SER A 63 8.29 17.90 -0.31
CA SER A 63 8.45 19.02 0.61
C SER A 63 8.69 20.33 -0.14
N PHE A 64 9.49 20.34 -1.20
CA PHE A 64 9.74 21.50 -2.06
C PHE A 64 8.50 21.96 -2.84
N PHE A 65 7.72 21.04 -3.41
CA PHE A 65 6.47 21.40 -4.09
C PHE A 65 5.42 21.95 -3.13
N ASN A 66 5.44 21.52 -1.87
CA ASN A 66 4.60 22.09 -0.80
C ASN A 66 5.29 23.29 -0.10
N SER A 67 6.48 23.71 -0.54
CA SER A 67 7.33 24.73 0.10
C SER A 67 6.95 26.16 -0.28
N GLN A 68 5.65 26.45 -0.24
CA GLN A 68 5.13 27.79 -0.07
C GLN A 68 4.53 27.81 1.35
N SER A 69 5.37 27.90 2.39
CA SER A 69 4.98 28.06 3.81
C SER A 69 4.09 26.98 4.49
N MET A 70 3.53 26.01 3.76
CA MET A 70 2.41 25.19 4.24
C MET A 70 2.81 23.82 4.80
N ALA A 71 3.85 23.14 4.28
CA ALA A 71 4.13 21.75 4.67
C ALA A 71 4.40 21.50 6.16
N PHE A 72 5.19 22.35 6.82
CA PHE A 72 5.47 22.20 8.27
C PHE A 72 4.27 22.65 9.12
N GLN A 73 3.54 23.67 8.68
CA GLN A 73 2.30 24.10 9.32
C GLN A 73 1.22 23.03 9.20
N ASP A 74 1.05 22.40 8.04
CA ASP A 74 0.07 21.35 7.79
C ASP A 74 0.37 20.09 8.59
N LEU A 75 1.65 19.74 8.77
CA LEU A 75 2.04 18.62 9.63
C LEU A 75 1.77 18.93 11.10
N ALA A 76 2.11 20.13 11.57
CA ALA A 76 1.84 20.56 12.94
C ALA A 76 0.33 20.72 13.22
N LEU A 77 -0.43 21.26 12.25
CA LEU A 77 -1.88 21.38 12.29
C LEU A 77 -2.54 20.01 12.25
N GLY A 78 -2.08 19.10 11.39
CA GLY A 78 -2.56 17.71 11.35
C GLY A 78 -2.33 16.99 12.67
N LEU A 79 -1.12 17.09 13.25
CA LEU A 79 -0.79 16.43 14.53
C LEU A 79 -1.57 17.05 15.71
N SER A 80 -1.58 18.38 15.82
CA SER A 80 -2.32 19.07 16.87
C SER A 80 -3.82 18.78 16.78
N ALA A 81 -4.35 18.66 15.57
CA ALA A 81 -5.75 18.34 15.39
C ALA A 81 -6.09 16.89 15.73
N VAL A 82 -5.21 15.92 15.47
CA VAL A 82 -5.37 14.53 15.96
C VAL A 82 -5.47 14.51 17.49
N LEU A 83 -4.62 15.28 18.18
CA LEU A 83 -4.65 15.39 19.65
C LEU A 83 -5.94 16.04 20.17
N VAL A 84 -6.40 17.12 19.52
CA VAL A 84 -7.63 17.82 19.89
C VAL A 84 -8.84 16.90 19.70
N VAL A 85 -8.94 16.23 18.55
CA VAL A 85 -10.04 15.28 18.27
C VAL A 85 -10.01 14.12 19.27
N ALA A 86 -8.84 13.54 19.54
CA ALA A 86 -8.71 12.51 20.56
C ALA A 86 -9.17 13.01 21.94
N GLY A 87 -8.80 14.24 22.33
CA GLY A 87 -9.24 14.86 23.58
C GLY A 87 -10.76 15.05 23.65
N VAL A 88 -11.39 15.51 22.56
CA VAL A 88 -12.85 15.67 22.48
C VAL A 88 -13.55 14.31 22.56
N VAL A 89 -13.05 13.30 21.86
CA VAL A 89 -13.59 11.94 21.90
C VAL A 89 -13.47 11.34 23.30
N VAL A 90 -12.32 11.50 23.96
CA VAL A 90 -12.11 11.06 25.35
C VAL A 90 -13.07 11.79 26.29
N PHE A 91 -13.25 13.10 26.14
CA PHE A 91 -14.22 13.87 26.93
C PHE A 91 -15.68 13.41 26.68
N ALA A 92 -16.02 13.10 25.43
CA ALA A 92 -17.36 12.66 25.04
C ALA A 92 -17.71 11.27 25.60
N ILE A 93 -16.73 10.35 25.62
CA ILE A 93 -16.89 8.96 26.07
C ILE A 93 -16.65 8.83 27.58
N SER A 94 -16.03 9.82 28.22
CA SER A 94 -15.71 9.79 29.64
C SER A 94 -16.97 9.73 30.53
N ASP A 95 -17.00 8.73 31.42
CA ASP A 95 -18.01 8.58 32.49
C ASP A 95 -17.71 9.45 33.73
N ASN A 96 -16.77 10.39 33.64
CA ASN A 96 -16.45 11.24 34.77
C ASN A 96 -17.67 12.10 35.17
N PRO A 97 -18.06 12.12 36.46
CA PRO A 97 -19.29 12.76 36.90
C PRO A 97 -19.32 14.27 36.65
N SER A 98 -18.16 14.94 36.66
CA SER A 98 -18.03 16.37 36.32
C SER A 98 -18.35 16.67 34.85
N PHE A 99 -17.87 15.81 33.93
CA PHE A 99 -18.17 15.92 32.50
C PHE A 99 -19.63 15.55 32.20
N TYR A 100 -20.18 14.56 32.91
CA TYR A 100 -21.58 14.18 32.80
C TYR A 100 -22.54 15.30 33.24
N GLN A 101 -22.29 15.94 34.39
CA GLN A 101 -23.10 17.05 34.91
C GLN A 101 -23.05 18.26 33.98
N THR A 102 -21.85 18.63 33.49
CA THR A 102 -21.68 19.74 32.54
C THR A 102 -22.50 19.53 31.25
N ARG A 103 -22.57 18.30 30.72
CA ARG A 103 -23.41 17.99 29.55
C ARG A 103 -24.91 18.11 29.83
N ARG A 104 -25.32 17.81 31.05
CA ARG A 104 -26.73 17.77 31.45
C ARG A 104 -27.28 19.16 31.78
N ASP A 105 -26.48 19.98 32.44
CA ASP A 105 -26.89 21.32 32.90
C ASP A 105 -26.91 22.34 31.74
N HIS A 106 -26.09 22.12 30.71
CA HIS A 106 -25.99 22.99 29.54
C HIS A 106 -26.04 22.23 28.20
N PRO A 107 -27.23 21.73 27.79
CA PRO A 107 -27.39 20.91 26.58
C PRO A 107 -27.06 21.66 25.28
N LEU A 108 -27.39 22.97 25.20
CA LEU A 108 -27.06 23.78 24.01
C LEU A 108 -25.56 24.03 23.86
N ILE A 109 -24.84 24.25 24.97
CA ILE A 109 -23.39 24.42 24.96
C ILE A 109 -22.71 23.12 24.52
N THR A 110 -23.22 21.98 25.00
CA THR A 110 -22.74 20.65 24.61
C THR A 110 -22.96 20.38 23.13
N LEU A 111 -24.14 20.71 22.60
CA LEU A 111 -24.43 20.57 21.18
C LEU A 111 -23.52 21.48 20.32
N GLY A 112 -23.32 22.73 20.75
CA GLY A 112 -22.40 23.66 20.10
C GLY A 112 -20.96 23.16 20.10
N ALA A 113 -20.49 22.57 21.20
CA ALA A 113 -19.17 21.96 21.30
C ALA A 113 -19.01 20.75 20.36
N ILE A 114 -20.03 19.90 20.23
CA ILE A 114 -20.01 18.76 19.30
C ILE A 114 -19.98 19.25 17.84
N ILE A 115 -20.82 20.22 17.47
CA ILE A 115 -20.84 20.79 16.11
C ILE A 115 -19.49 21.44 15.79
N LEU A 116 -18.92 22.20 16.73
CA LEU A 116 -17.61 22.83 16.56
C LEU A 116 -16.50 21.79 16.40
N ALA A 117 -16.56 20.69 17.17
CA ALA A 117 -15.61 19.59 17.03
C ALA A 117 -15.74 18.87 15.68
N CYS A 118 -16.97 18.62 15.21
CA CYS A 118 -17.20 18.03 13.89
C CYS A 118 -16.72 18.96 12.77
N TYR A 119 -16.99 20.27 12.87
CA TYR A 119 -16.49 21.27 11.92
C TYR A 119 -14.96 21.29 11.89
N PHE A 120 -14.32 21.32 13.06
CA PHE A 120 -12.87 21.25 13.19
C PHE A 120 -12.30 19.96 12.58
N PHE A 121 -12.94 18.82 12.82
CA PHE A 121 -12.55 17.52 12.25
C PHE A 121 -12.57 17.55 10.71
N ILE A 122 -13.64 18.11 10.11
CA ILE A 122 -13.75 18.24 8.65
C ILE A 122 -12.64 19.14 8.10
N GLN A 123 -12.31 20.24 8.78
CA GLN A 123 -11.24 21.15 8.36
C GLN A 123 -9.84 20.52 8.39
N VAL A 124 -9.66 19.48 9.20
CA VAL A 124 -8.38 18.82 9.43
C VAL A 124 -8.18 17.59 8.54
N LEU A 125 -9.26 17.02 8.01
CA LEU A 125 -9.20 15.88 7.08
C LEU A 125 -8.20 16.10 5.94
N PRO A 126 -8.15 17.27 5.26
CA PRO A 126 -7.16 17.54 4.23
C PRO A 126 -5.72 17.43 4.76
N SER A 127 -5.42 17.99 5.93
CA SER A 127 -4.09 17.92 6.53
C SER A 127 -3.68 16.48 6.87
N VAL A 128 -4.60 15.67 7.40
CA VAL A 128 -4.35 14.24 7.67
C VAL A 128 -4.07 13.48 6.38
N LEU A 129 -4.86 13.74 5.32
CA LEU A 129 -4.65 13.13 4.01
C LEU A 129 -3.29 13.55 3.43
N THR A 130 -2.90 14.82 3.52
CA THR A 130 -1.59 15.30 3.05
C THR A 130 -0.43 14.57 3.72
N VAL A 131 -0.50 14.38 5.05
CA VAL A 131 0.54 13.63 5.79
C VAL A 131 0.57 12.16 5.36
N LEU A 132 -0.61 11.52 5.27
CA LEU A 132 -0.73 10.13 4.85
C LEU A 132 -0.17 9.92 3.44
N PHE A 133 -0.57 10.76 2.47
CA PHE A 133 -0.11 10.70 1.09
C PHE A 133 1.38 11.01 0.97
N SER A 134 1.92 11.92 1.77
CA SER A 134 3.36 12.24 1.79
C SER A 134 4.24 11.03 2.11
N ILE A 135 3.74 10.10 2.92
CA ILE A 135 4.46 8.86 3.26
C ILE A 135 4.09 7.73 2.28
N LEU A 136 2.81 7.58 1.98
CA LEU A 136 2.30 6.43 1.22
C LEU A 136 2.71 6.49 -0.26
N LEU A 137 2.75 7.67 -0.85
CA LEU A 137 3.07 7.85 -2.27
C LEU A 137 4.52 7.42 -2.59
N PRO A 138 5.57 7.86 -1.85
CA PRO A 138 6.93 7.35 -2.04
C PRO A 138 7.03 5.83 -1.86
N VAL A 139 6.36 5.26 -0.85
CA VAL A 139 6.33 3.81 -0.62
C VAL A 139 5.70 3.08 -1.82
N PHE A 140 4.59 3.60 -2.35
CA PHE A 140 3.95 3.04 -3.54
C PHE A 140 4.89 3.03 -4.75
N PHE A 141 5.59 4.14 -5.03
CA PHE A 141 6.55 4.19 -6.13
C PHE A 141 7.71 3.22 -5.95
N ILE A 142 8.19 3.04 -4.72
CA ILE A 142 9.23 2.04 -4.39
C ILE A 142 8.73 0.63 -4.67
N LEU A 143 7.51 0.29 -4.24
CA LEU A 143 6.91 -1.01 -4.49
C LEU A 143 6.67 -1.27 -5.98
N CYS A 144 6.20 -0.27 -6.72
CA CYS A 144 6.06 -0.32 -8.18
C CYS A 144 7.41 -0.59 -8.85
N HIS A 145 8.45 0.18 -8.50
CA HIS A 145 9.80 -0.02 -9.03
C HIS A 145 10.34 -1.42 -8.70
N ALA A 146 10.14 -1.90 -7.47
CA ALA A 146 10.51 -3.24 -7.06
C ALA A 146 9.74 -4.34 -7.80
N SER A 147 8.48 -4.11 -8.15
CA SER A 147 7.66 -5.07 -8.90
C SER A 147 8.06 -5.18 -10.38
N ILE A 148 8.41 -4.05 -11.02
CA ILE A 148 8.76 -3.98 -12.45
C ILE A 148 10.16 -4.57 -12.69
N ARG A 149 11.07 -4.45 -11.73
CA ARG A 149 12.42 -5.02 -11.84
C ARG A 149 12.38 -6.55 -11.86
N LEU A 150 12.23 -7.13 -13.05
CA LEU A 150 12.35 -8.56 -13.30
C LEU A 150 13.83 -8.93 -13.48
N ARG A 151 14.53 -9.25 -12.39
CA ARG A 151 15.89 -9.83 -12.47
C ARG A 151 15.88 -11.22 -13.15
N ASP A 152 14.79 -11.97 -12.98
CA ASP A 152 14.73 -13.38 -13.37
C ASP A 152 14.13 -13.63 -14.77
N PHE A 153 13.57 -12.60 -15.41
CA PHE A 153 13.04 -12.72 -16.78
C PHE A 153 14.14 -12.52 -17.81
N MET A 154 15.06 -11.58 -17.57
CA MET A 154 16.20 -11.36 -18.46
C MET A 154 17.17 -12.53 -18.46
N SER A 155 17.45 -13.14 -17.30
CA SER A 155 18.28 -14.35 -17.19
C SER A 155 17.65 -15.56 -17.89
N LYS A 156 16.31 -15.68 -17.83
CA LYS A 156 15.56 -16.72 -18.55
C LYS A 156 15.47 -16.45 -20.06
N VAL A 157 15.33 -15.19 -20.48
CA VAL A 157 15.31 -14.80 -21.89
C VAL A 157 16.67 -15.05 -22.54
N THR A 158 17.77 -14.69 -21.89
CA THR A 158 19.12 -14.98 -22.42
C THR A 158 19.39 -16.48 -22.48
N GLN A 159 19.02 -17.26 -21.45
CA GLN A 159 19.12 -18.74 -21.50
C GLN A 159 18.24 -19.40 -22.57
N THR A 160 17.15 -18.77 -22.99
CA THR A 160 16.27 -19.28 -24.06
C THR A 160 16.75 -18.82 -25.44
N ALA A 161 17.44 -17.68 -25.53
CA ALA A 161 18.03 -17.19 -26.78
C ALA A 161 19.36 -17.88 -27.14
N GLU A 162 20.05 -18.45 -26.16
CA GLU A 162 21.29 -19.22 -26.33
C GLU A 162 21.07 -20.73 -26.57
N LYS A 163 19.82 -21.21 -26.56
CA LYS A 163 19.43 -22.59 -26.90
C LYS A 163 18.76 -22.64 -28.27
#